data_AF-A0A7V0U3Y5-F1
#
_entry.id   AF-A0A7V0U3Y5-F1
#
_cell.length_a   1.000
_cell.length_b   1.000
_cell.length_c   1.000
_cell.angle_alpha   90.00
_cell.angle_beta   90.00
_cell.angle_gamma   90.00
#
_symmetry.space_group_name_H-M   'P 1'
#
loop_
_entity.id
_entity.type
_entity.pdbx_description
1 polymer ?
#
loop_
_entity_poly.entity_id
_entity_poly.type
_entity_poly.pdbx_seq_one_letter_code
_entity_poly.pdbx_strand_id
1 'polypeptide(L)'
;MLVKFFFIFQLFFIFIRVDISYRGNAFEGFTKTMRCHERRRSEFRFLEEVGSGRTRRVDFMAVNEEVWVVIPARYQARRFPGKSLALLCGKAMVLWVLEACRAARLPDQVVVATDDRRIAETVEAAGGRVVMTASSHPSGTARLAEVAHRHPEVKWFINVQGDEPGIEPGLVDRVIRRLQERSDPGLVVSAAAELQQKIDYHSPHVVKVVFDFVGKALYFSRSAIPFYQDLEVACRGFQGGCPGVYQHLGVYGYSGEFLRNLQHLRPGVLAGAENLEQLNWLENGVPIEILTCASAWGGIDTPEELERLAAKWSENNRGFVGERYE
;
A
#
# COMPACT_ATOMS: atom_id res chain seq x y z
N MET A 1 27.65 -22.82 36.46
CA MET A 1 28.36 -21.60 36.89
C MET A 1 28.57 -20.71 35.65
N LEU A 2 28.08 -19.47 35.72
CA LEU A 2 28.35 -18.33 34.82
C LEU A 2 27.89 -18.37 33.33
N VAL A 3 26.73 -17.74 33.10
CA VAL A 3 26.50 -16.54 32.27
C VAL A 3 27.54 -16.19 31.19
N LYS A 4 27.09 -16.05 29.93
CA LYS A 4 27.61 -15.03 28.99
C LYS A 4 26.50 -14.53 28.04
N PHE A 5 26.14 -13.26 28.25
CA PHE A 5 25.40 -12.38 27.35
C PHE A 5 26.02 -12.36 25.94
N PHE A 6 25.20 -12.31 24.89
CA PHE A 6 25.63 -11.80 23.59
C PHE A 6 24.58 -10.87 22.98
N PHE A 7 25.02 -9.63 22.77
CA PHE A 7 24.36 -8.57 22.03
C PHE A 7 23.96 -9.03 20.63
N ILE A 8 22.70 -8.81 20.24
CA ILE A 8 22.26 -8.93 18.85
C ILE A 8 22.48 -7.58 18.16
N PHE A 9 23.55 -7.49 17.36
CA PHE A 9 23.66 -6.49 16.30
C PHE A 9 22.76 -6.94 15.13
N GLN A 10 21.83 -6.07 14.76
CA GLN A 10 20.90 -6.27 13.65
C GLN A 10 21.66 -6.12 12.31
N LEU A 11 22.14 -7.23 11.76
CA LEU A 11 22.62 -7.31 10.38
C LEU A 11 21.54 -7.98 9.53
N PHE A 12 20.99 -7.25 8.57
CA PHE A 12 20.10 -7.78 7.54
C PHE A 12 20.87 -8.81 6.69
N PHE A 13 20.62 -10.10 6.92
CA PHE A 13 21.10 -11.17 6.04
C PHE A 13 20.02 -11.52 5.04
N ILE A 14 20.33 -11.42 3.75
CA ILE A 14 19.52 -12.05 2.69
C ILE A 14 19.98 -13.50 2.62
N PHE A 15 19.13 -14.44 3.03
CA PHE A 15 19.35 -15.87 2.80
C PHE A 15 18.78 -16.22 1.42
N ILE A 16 19.65 -16.51 0.46
CA ILE A 16 19.23 -17.06 -0.83
C ILE A 16 19.31 -18.59 -0.70
N ARG A 17 18.17 -19.27 -0.79
CA ARG A 17 18.09 -20.72 -0.90
C ARG A 17 18.17 -21.05 -2.40
N VAL A 18 19.22 -21.74 -2.82
CA VAL A 18 19.41 -22.16 -4.22
C VAL A 18 19.21 -23.68 -4.27
N ASP A 19 18.09 -24.13 -4.85
CA ASP A 19 17.88 -25.53 -5.20
C ASP A 19 18.38 -25.75 -6.63
N ILE A 20 19.50 -26.45 -6.78
CA ILE A 20 20.05 -26.83 -8.08
C ILE A 20 19.59 -28.27 -8.37
N SER A 21 18.75 -28.45 -9.38
CA SER A 21 18.35 -29.78 -9.86
C SER A 21 19.15 -30.14 -11.11
N TYR A 22 19.98 -31.19 -11.01
CA TYR A 22 20.66 -31.79 -12.17
C TYR A 22 20.01 -33.13 -12.55
N ARG A 23 19.78 -33.34 -13.85
CA ARG A 23 19.48 -34.66 -14.40
C ARG A 23 20.79 -35.41 -14.67
N GLY A 24 21.14 -36.36 -13.82
CA GLY A 24 22.27 -37.29 -14.03
C GLY A 24 22.82 -37.84 -12.72
N ASN A 25 23.00 -39.16 -12.64
CA ASN A 25 23.28 -39.94 -11.43
C ASN A 25 24.57 -39.51 -10.69
N ALA A 26 24.42 -38.90 -9.52
CA ALA A 26 25.09 -39.24 -8.25
C ALA A 26 24.95 -38.06 -7.28
N PHE A 27 24.44 -38.36 -6.08
CA PHE A 27 24.17 -37.41 -5.01
C PHE A 27 25.43 -37.15 -4.19
N GLU A 28 25.84 -35.89 -4.03
CA GLU A 28 26.53 -35.38 -2.83
C GLU A 28 26.12 -33.91 -2.67
N GLY A 29 25.22 -33.64 -1.72
CA GLY A 29 24.70 -32.29 -1.47
C GLY A 29 25.73 -31.42 -0.76
N PHE A 30 26.23 -30.38 -1.42
CA PHE A 30 27.01 -29.33 -0.78
C PHE A 30 26.10 -28.16 -0.38
N THR A 31 26.01 -27.86 0.92
CA THR A 31 25.41 -26.61 1.41
C THR A 31 26.54 -25.61 1.67
N LYS A 32 26.59 -24.50 0.91
CA LYS A 32 27.59 -23.45 1.13
C LYS A 32 26.90 -22.16 1.59
N THR A 33 27.13 -21.80 2.84
CA THR A 33 26.68 -20.52 3.43
C THR A 33 27.69 -19.44 3.06
N MET A 34 27.26 -18.33 2.44
CA MET A 34 28.16 -17.20 2.15
C MET A 34 27.64 -15.87 2.69
N ARG A 35 28.58 -15.08 3.23
CA ARG A 35 28.37 -13.70 3.72
C ARG A 35 28.58 -12.71 2.58
N CYS A 36 27.66 -11.76 2.43
CA CYS A 36 27.80 -10.66 1.49
C CYS A 36 28.25 -9.39 2.25
N HIS A 37 29.39 -8.82 1.85
CA HIS A 37 29.88 -7.51 2.25
C HIS A 37 29.89 -6.61 1.01
N GLU A 38 28.78 -5.92 0.73
CA GLU A 38 28.68 -4.62 0.01
C GLU A 38 27.42 -4.49 -0.86
N ARG A 39 26.71 -3.37 -0.67
CA ARG A 39 25.61 -2.90 -1.52
C ARG A 39 26.19 -2.16 -2.73
N ARG A 40 26.50 -2.86 -3.81
CA ARG A 40 26.48 -2.25 -5.16
C ARG A 40 25.46 -3.01 -6.02
N ARG A 41 24.30 -2.38 -6.18
CA ARG A 41 23.17 -2.85 -6.98
C ARG A 41 23.53 -2.72 -8.47
N SER A 42 23.79 -3.84 -9.14
CA SER A 42 23.34 -4.10 -10.53
C SER A 42 23.92 -5.36 -11.18
N GLU A 43 24.98 -5.98 -10.65
CA GLU A 43 25.53 -7.22 -11.23
C GLU A 43 26.06 -8.15 -10.13
N PHE A 44 25.45 -9.33 -9.99
CA PHE A 44 26.03 -10.41 -9.20
C PHE A 44 26.81 -11.33 -10.12
N ARG A 45 28.13 -11.38 -9.93
CA ARG A 45 29.03 -12.22 -10.74
C ARG A 45 29.47 -13.43 -9.92
N PHE A 46 29.14 -14.62 -10.40
CA PHE A 46 29.65 -15.87 -9.83
C PHE A 46 30.51 -16.61 -10.85
N LEU A 47 31.60 -17.20 -10.35
CA LEU A 47 32.43 -18.16 -11.09
C LEU A 47 32.15 -19.54 -10.49
N GLU A 48 31.61 -20.46 -11.29
CA GLU A 48 31.48 -21.86 -10.91
C GLU A 48 32.73 -22.61 -11.42
N GLU A 49 33.50 -23.20 -10.50
CA GLU A 49 34.56 -24.16 -10.85
C GLU A 49 33.92 -25.54 -11.02
N VAL A 50 33.65 -25.92 -12.27
CA VAL A 50 33.31 -27.30 -12.60
C VAL A 50 34.63 -28.08 -12.68
N GLY A 51 34.69 -29.25 -12.06
CA GLY A 51 35.88 -30.11 -11.84
C GLY A 51 36.66 -30.62 -13.07
N SER A 52 36.73 -29.84 -14.15
CA SER A 52 37.67 -29.99 -15.25
C SER A 52 37.99 -28.61 -15.88
N GLY A 53 38.56 -27.68 -15.10
CA GLY A 53 39.23 -26.48 -15.60
C GLY A 53 38.45 -25.54 -16.55
N ARG A 54 37.11 -25.64 -16.60
CA ARG A 54 36.26 -24.77 -17.42
C ARG A 54 35.31 -24.00 -16.52
N THR A 55 35.58 -22.71 -16.39
CA THR A 55 34.70 -21.77 -15.70
C THR A 55 33.50 -21.48 -16.60
N ARG A 56 32.28 -21.77 -16.12
CA ARG A 56 31.06 -21.28 -16.76
C ARG A 56 30.61 -19.99 -16.08
N ARG A 57 30.30 -19.00 -16.91
CA ARG A 57 29.77 -17.72 -16.48
C ARG A 57 28.26 -17.85 -16.37
N VAL A 58 27.72 -17.58 -15.18
CA VAL A 58 26.28 -17.55 -14.93
C VAL A 58 25.93 -16.14 -14.49
N ASP A 59 25.38 -15.36 -15.41
CA ASP A 59 24.91 -14.01 -15.11
C ASP A 59 23.50 -14.14 -14.49
N PHE A 60 23.39 -13.92 -13.17
CA PHE A 60 22.09 -13.79 -12.51
C PHE A 60 21.62 -12.35 -12.66
N MET A 61 20.65 -12.11 -13.56
CA MET A 61 19.87 -10.88 -13.52
C MET A 61 19.00 -10.91 -12.26
N ALA A 62 19.36 -10.12 -11.25
CA ALA A 62 18.42 -9.75 -10.22
C ALA A 62 17.29 -8.99 -10.93
N VAL A 63 16.13 -9.61 -11.07
CA VAL A 63 14.94 -8.92 -11.59
C VAL A 63 14.61 -7.85 -10.56
N ASN A 64 14.95 -6.60 -10.86
CA ASN A 64 14.61 -5.50 -9.98
C ASN A 64 13.09 -5.35 -10.06
N GLU A 65 12.41 -5.68 -8.97
CA GLU A 65 10.95 -5.69 -8.92
C GLU A 65 10.44 -4.26 -8.75
N GLU A 66 10.29 -3.55 -9.86
CA GLU A 66 9.92 -2.14 -9.85
C GLU A 66 8.58 -1.92 -9.14
N VAL A 67 8.55 -0.89 -8.27
CA VAL A 67 7.42 -0.54 -7.40
C VAL A 67 6.94 0.88 -7.70
N TRP A 68 5.68 1.01 -8.09
CA TRP A 68 5.06 2.31 -8.34
C TRP A 68 3.97 2.61 -7.32
N VAL A 69 4.01 3.80 -6.72
CA VAL A 69 2.86 4.39 -6.03
C VAL A 69 2.06 5.20 -7.03
N VAL A 70 0.77 4.91 -7.14
CA VAL A 70 -0.17 5.58 -8.03
C VAL A 70 -1.26 6.23 -7.19
N ILE A 71 -1.39 7.55 -7.32
CA ILE A 71 -2.42 8.34 -6.65
C ILE A 71 -3.52 8.64 -7.67
N PRO A 72 -4.68 7.95 -7.63
CA PRO A 72 -5.77 8.25 -8.53
C PRO A 72 -6.43 9.57 -8.12
N ALA A 73 -6.53 10.49 -9.07
CA ALA A 73 -7.20 11.77 -8.89
C ALA A 73 -8.17 12.00 -10.06
N ARG A 74 -9.36 12.49 -9.75
CA ARG A 74 -10.35 12.93 -10.76
C ARG A 74 -10.94 14.26 -10.32
N TYR A 75 -11.34 15.07 -11.29
CA TYR A 75 -12.01 16.32 -10.98
C TYR A 75 -13.48 16.09 -10.57
N GLN A 76 -14.16 15.16 -11.25
CA GLN A 76 -15.57 14.85 -11.00
C GLN A 76 -15.72 13.87 -9.85
N ALA A 77 -15.65 14.34 -8.60
CA ALA A 77 -16.17 13.60 -7.46
C ALA A 77 -17.64 13.97 -7.22
N ARG A 78 -18.51 12.98 -7.04
CA ARG A 78 -19.97 13.19 -6.94
C ARG A 78 -20.38 14.15 -5.81
N ARG A 79 -19.73 14.03 -4.65
CA ARG A 79 -20.05 14.81 -3.44
C ARG A 79 -19.22 16.09 -3.31
N PHE A 80 -18.06 16.14 -3.97
CA PHE A 80 -17.12 17.26 -3.84
C PHE A 80 -16.37 17.50 -5.18
N PRO A 81 -17.01 18.13 -6.18
CA PRO A 81 -16.35 18.47 -7.44
C PRO A 81 -15.08 19.29 -7.19
N GLY A 82 -13.98 18.94 -7.86
CA GLY A 82 -12.69 19.61 -7.67
C GLY A 82 -11.95 19.24 -6.38
N LYS A 83 -12.43 18.25 -5.61
CA LYS A 83 -11.84 17.78 -4.34
C LYS A 83 -10.31 17.68 -4.36
N SER A 84 -9.73 17.03 -5.37
CA SER A 84 -8.27 16.86 -5.50
C SER A 84 -7.49 18.19 -5.51
N LEU A 85 -8.13 19.26 -6.00
CA LEU A 85 -7.57 20.62 -6.07
C LEU A 85 -8.02 21.52 -4.91
N ALA A 86 -8.92 21.05 -4.05
CA ALA A 86 -9.33 21.79 -2.87
C ALA A 86 -8.13 22.04 -1.96
N LEU A 87 -8.08 23.24 -1.38
CA LEU A 87 -6.96 23.67 -0.57
C LEU A 87 -7.12 23.17 0.86
N LEU A 88 -6.14 22.38 1.31
CA LEU A 88 -5.93 22.05 2.71
C LEU A 88 -4.75 22.88 3.21
N CYS A 89 -4.98 23.81 4.13
CA CYS A 89 -3.96 24.72 4.66
C CYS A 89 -3.13 25.41 3.55
N GLY A 90 -3.80 25.93 2.51
CA GLY A 90 -3.17 26.67 1.41
C GLY A 90 -2.54 25.83 0.29
N LYS A 91 -2.49 24.49 0.43
CA LYS A 91 -1.95 23.58 -0.59
C LYS A 91 -3.02 22.63 -1.11
N ALA A 92 -3.05 22.38 -2.41
CA ALA A 92 -3.99 21.44 -3.03
C ALA A 92 -3.87 20.04 -2.42
N MET A 93 -5.01 19.39 -2.12
CA MET A 93 -5.04 18.12 -1.41
C MET A 93 -4.21 17.02 -2.10
N VAL A 94 -4.26 16.92 -3.42
CA VAL A 94 -3.47 15.94 -4.19
C VAL A 94 -1.96 16.10 -3.98
N LEU A 95 -1.49 17.33 -3.71
CA LEU A 95 -0.08 17.59 -3.46
C LEU A 95 0.37 17.12 -2.07
N TRP A 96 -0.50 17.20 -1.06
CA TRP A 96 -0.22 16.62 0.26
C TRP A 96 -0.02 15.10 0.16
N VAL A 97 -0.90 14.40 -0.54
CA VAL A 97 -0.79 12.95 -0.77
C VAL A 97 0.48 12.62 -1.55
N LEU A 98 0.78 13.39 -2.60
CA LEU A 98 2.00 13.22 -3.41
C LEU A 98 3.27 13.36 -2.57
N GLU A 99 3.36 14.40 -1.74
CA GLU A 99 4.51 14.64 -0.88
C GLU A 99 4.69 13.51 0.16
N ALA A 100 3.59 13.09 0.80
CA ALA A 100 3.62 11.97 1.74
C ALA A 100 4.10 10.67 1.08
N CYS A 101 3.62 10.38 -0.13
CA CYS A 101 4.05 9.20 -0.89
C CYS A 101 5.53 9.30 -1.32
N ARG A 102 6.01 10.48 -1.72
CA ARG A 102 7.44 10.69 -2.09
C ARG A 102 8.38 10.62 -0.90
N ALA A 103 7.89 10.83 0.32
CA ALA A 103 8.66 10.66 1.54
C ALA A 103 8.86 9.17 1.94
N ALA A 104 8.14 8.24 1.31
CA ALA A 104 8.36 6.80 1.49
C ALA A 104 9.68 6.38 0.82
N ARG A 105 10.31 5.31 1.33
CA ARG A 105 11.69 4.94 0.94
C ARG A 105 11.77 3.89 -0.15
N LEU A 106 10.73 3.07 -0.28
CA LEU A 106 10.71 1.92 -1.16
C LEU A 106 10.14 2.15 -2.57
N PRO A 107 9.25 3.13 -2.83
CA PRO A 107 8.78 3.38 -4.19
C PRO A 107 9.92 3.76 -5.13
N ASP A 108 9.96 3.16 -6.31
CA ASP A 108 10.83 3.61 -7.41
C ASP A 108 10.22 4.81 -8.14
N GLN A 109 8.88 4.87 -8.19
CA GLN A 109 8.12 5.99 -8.73
C GLN A 109 6.92 6.32 -7.88
N VAL A 110 6.56 7.61 -7.87
CA VAL A 110 5.29 8.11 -7.35
C VAL A 110 4.65 8.96 -8.45
N VAL A 111 3.45 8.58 -8.88
CA VAL A 111 2.73 9.23 -9.99
C VAL A 111 1.29 9.55 -9.60
N VAL A 112 0.75 10.65 -10.13
CA VAL A 112 -0.67 10.95 -10.07
C VAL A 112 -1.33 10.48 -11.36
N ALA A 113 -2.33 9.60 -11.26
CA ALA A 113 -3.12 9.17 -12.42
C ALA A 113 -4.40 9.99 -12.49
N THR A 114 -4.58 10.78 -13.56
CA THR A 114 -5.74 11.68 -13.72
C THR A 114 -6.22 11.75 -15.16
N ASP A 115 -7.48 12.11 -15.34
CA ASP A 115 -8.10 12.45 -16.63
C ASP A 115 -8.19 13.97 -16.86
N ASP A 116 -7.96 14.78 -15.82
CA ASP A 116 -8.16 16.22 -15.83
C ASP A 116 -6.83 16.98 -15.96
N ARG A 117 -6.77 17.88 -16.93
CA ARG A 117 -5.59 18.72 -17.22
C ARG A 117 -5.22 19.67 -16.08
N ARG A 118 -6.19 20.21 -15.35
CA ARG A 118 -5.92 21.15 -14.24
C ARG A 118 -5.22 20.45 -13.09
N ILE A 119 -5.61 19.20 -12.82
CA ILE A 119 -4.91 18.33 -11.85
C ILE A 119 -3.50 18.03 -12.34
N ALA A 120 -3.34 17.66 -13.61
CA ALA A 120 -2.04 17.38 -14.19
C ALA A 120 -1.09 18.57 -14.07
N GLU A 121 -1.53 19.75 -14.51
CA GLU A 121 -0.77 21.00 -14.45
C GLU A 121 -0.38 21.38 -13.01
N THR A 122 -1.29 21.22 -12.05
CA THR A 122 -1.01 21.48 -10.63
C THR A 122 0.09 20.56 -10.10
N VAL A 123 0.04 19.28 -10.45
CA VAL A 123 1.04 18.27 -10.04
C VAL A 123 2.38 18.51 -10.71
N GLU A 124 2.39 18.78 -12.01
CA GLU A 124 3.61 19.03 -12.79
C GLU A 124 4.30 20.33 -12.34
N ALA A 125 3.54 21.39 -12.03
CA ALA A 125 4.07 22.63 -11.47
C ALA A 125 4.75 22.42 -10.11
N ALA A 126 4.31 21.42 -9.33
CA ALA A 126 4.96 21.00 -8.09
C ALA A 126 6.10 19.97 -8.31
N GLY A 127 6.52 19.73 -9.55
CA GLY A 127 7.57 18.77 -9.90
C GLY A 127 7.16 17.31 -9.69
N GLY A 128 5.86 17.03 -9.67
CA GLY A 128 5.29 15.69 -9.63
C GLY A 128 5.21 15.06 -11.03
N ARG A 129 5.04 13.73 -11.07
CA ARG A 129 4.82 12.99 -12.32
C ARG A 129 3.35 12.66 -12.48
N VAL A 130 2.86 12.74 -13.70
CA VAL A 130 1.46 12.49 -14.04
C VAL A 130 1.36 11.40 -15.10
N VAL A 131 0.37 10.52 -14.95
CA VAL A 131 -0.07 9.60 -15.99
C VAL A 131 -1.50 9.98 -16.39
N MET A 132 -1.66 10.53 -17.59
CA MET A 132 -2.99 10.83 -18.13
C MET A 132 -3.74 9.53 -18.42
N THR A 133 -4.95 9.38 -17.89
CA THR A 133 -5.78 8.17 -17.98
C THR A 133 -7.15 8.49 -18.56
N ALA A 134 -7.88 7.49 -19.03
CA ALA A 134 -9.18 7.69 -19.63
C ALA A 134 -10.19 8.28 -18.62
N SER A 135 -11.11 9.11 -19.11
CA SER A 135 -12.17 9.72 -18.28
C SER A 135 -13.35 8.77 -18.00
N SER A 136 -13.41 7.63 -18.69
CA SER A 136 -14.48 6.63 -18.59
C SER A 136 -14.32 5.66 -17.42
N HIS A 137 -13.24 5.76 -16.63
CA HIS A 137 -12.98 4.82 -15.54
C HIS A 137 -14.00 4.95 -14.40
N PRO A 138 -14.66 3.86 -14.00
CA PRO A 138 -15.68 3.91 -12.95
C PRO A 138 -15.10 4.11 -11.54
N SER A 139 -13.86 3.67 -11.30
CA SER A 139 -13.19 3.73 -10.00
C SER A 139 -11.71 4.10 -10.11
N GLY A 140 -11.09 4.42 -8.97
CA GLY A 140 -9.64 4.63 -8.87
C GLY A 140 -8.87 3.37 -9.25
N THR A 141 -9.34 2.19 -8.82
CA THR A 141 -8.69 0.92 -9.16
C THR A 141 -8.75 0.61 -10.66
N ALA A 142 -9.85 0.91 -11.36
CA ALA A 142 -9.92 0.78 -12.82
C ALA A 142 -8.90 1.70 -13.54
N ARG A 143 -8.72 2.92 -13.01
CA ARG A 143 -7.68 3.84 -13.50
C ARG A 143 -6.28 3.27 -13.29
N LEU A 144 -6.02 2.65 -12.15
CA LEU A 144 -4.75 1.96 -11.88
C LEU A 144 -4.53 0.76 -12.81
N ALA A 145 -5.59 0.02 -13.14
CA ALA A 145 -5.49 -1.07 -14.11
C ALA A 145 -4.99 -0.56 -15.47
N GLU A 146 -5.47 0.60 -15.94
CA GLU A 146 -4.93 1.21 -17.16
C GLU A 146 -3.44 1.54 -17.03
N VAL A 147 -3.00 2.13 -15.91
CA VAL A 147 -1.57 2.40 -15.66
C VAL A 147 -0.78 1.09 -15.71
N ALA A 148 -1.26 0.02 -15.07
CA ALA A 148 -0.61 -1.29 -15.05
C ALA A 148 -0.55 -1.99 -16.42
N HIS A 149 -1.51 -1.71 -17.33
CA HIS A 149 -1.47 -2.19 -18.71
C HIS A 149 -0.41 -1.46 -19.55
N ARG A 150 -0.20 -0.16 -19.30
CA ARG A 150 0.80 0.64 -20.03
C ARG A 150 2.22 0.45 -19.51
N HIS A 151 2.35 -0.06 -18.29
CA HIS A 151 3.61 -0.32 -17.60
C HIS A 151 3.74 -1.79 -17.18
N PRO A 152 3.80 -2.73 -18.15
CA PRO A 152 3.87 -4.16 -17.86
C PRO A 152 5.14 -4.59 -17.11
N GLU A 153 6.20 -3.79 -17.18
CA GLU A 153 7.47 -3.96 -16.48
C GLU A 153 7.38 -3.80 -14.96
N VAL A 154 6.40 -3.03 -14.48
CA VAL A 154 6.24 -2.74 -13.05
C VAL A 154 5.61 -3.95 -12.36
N LYS A 155 6.29 -4.46 -11.33
CA LYS A 155 5.83 -5.66 -10.61
C LYS A 155 4.79 -5.33 -9.56
N TRP A 156 5.00 -4.25 -8.79
CA TRP A 156 4.15 -3.91 -7.65
C TRP A 156 3.56 -2.51 -7.79
N PHE A 157 2.26 -2.39 -7.56
CA PHE A 157 1.53 -1.14 -7.60
C PHE A 157 0.89 -0.86 -6.25
N ILE A 158 1.12 0.34 -5.73
CA ILE A 158 0.48 0.82 -4.51
C ILE A 158 -0.52 1.91 -4.86
N ASN A 159 -1.79 1.66 -4.61
CA ASN A 159 -2.85 2.66 -4.66
C ASN A 159 -2.86 3.45 -3.35
N VAL A 160 -2.67 4.76 -3.43
CA VAL A 160 -2.95 5.67 -2.31
C VAL A 160 -4.02 6.64 -2.77
N GLN A 161 -5.22 6.57 -2.20
CA GLN A 161 -6.33 7.41 -2.63
C GLN A 161 -5.99 8.90 -2.45
N GLY A 162 -6.40 9.73 -3.42
CA GLY A 162 -6.08 11.16 -3.45
C GLY A 162 -6.74 12.00 -2.35
N ASP A 163 -7.55 11.39 -1.50
CA ASP A 163 -8.26 11.98 -0.36
C ASP A 163 -7.70 11.59 1.01
N GLU A 164 -6.52 10.94 1.05
CA GLU A 164 -5.81 10.54 2.26
C GLU A 164 -4.55 11.42 2.47
N PRO A 165 -4.65 12.75 2.66
CA PRO A 165 -3.48 13.62 2.78
C PRO A 165 -2.60 13.30 4.00
N GLY A 166 -3.17 12.65 5.02
CA GLY A 166 -2.47 12.21 6.24
C GLY A 166 -1.85 10.81 6.15
N ILE A 167 -1.74 10.22 4.97
CA ILE A 167 -1.13 8.89 4.81
C ILE A 167 0.31 8.89 5.36
N GLU A 168 0.62 7.94 6.23
CA GLU A 168 1.97 7.81 6.78
C GLU A 168 2.92 7.23 5.72
N PRO A 169 4.06 7.88 5.41
CA PRO A 169 5.02 7.35 4.44
C PRO A 169 5.54 5.95 4.81
N GLY A 170 5.70 5.70 6.12
CA GLY A 170 6.09 4.40 6.65
C GLY A 170 5.04 3.31 6.42
N LEU A 171 3.75 3.65 6.33
CA LEU A 171 2.70 2.69 6.01
C LEU A 171 2.80 2.22 4.55
N VAL A 172 3.07 3.14 3.62
CA VAL A 172 3.33 2.82 2.21
C VAL A 172 4.48 1.82 2.10
N ASP A 173 5.60 2.07 2.79
CA ASP A 173 6.74 1.14 2.84
C ASP A 173 6.35 -0.23 3.41
N ARG A 174 5.51 -0.30 4.46
CA ARG A 174 5.08 -1.58 5.04
C ARG A 174 4.21 -2.38 4.08
N VAL A 175 3.31 -1.72 3.33
CA VAL A 175 2.49 -2.38 2.29
C VAL A 175 3.40 -2.99 1.23
N ILE A 176 4.39 -2.24 0.74
CA ILE A 176 5.35 -2.71 -0.27
C ILE A 176 6.13 -3.92 0.26
N ARG A 177 6.66 -3.85 1.49
CA ARG A 177 7.39 -4.97 2.09
C ARG A 177 6.54 -6.21 2.19
N ARG A 178 5.27 -6.08 2.61
CA ARG A 178 4.39 -7.24 2.74
C ARG A 178 4.14 -7.92 1.40
N LEU A 179 3.93 -7.15 0.32
CA LEU A 179 3.81 -7.72 -1.02
C LEU A 179 5.07 -8.47 -1.43
N GLN A 180 6.25 -7.88 -1.21
CA GLN A 180 7.54 -8.50 -1.53
C GLN A 180 7.80 -9.77 -0.71
N GLU A 181 7.51 -9.75 0.59
CA GLU A 181 7.63 -10.89 1.50
C GLU A 181 6.74 -12.06 1.09
N ARG A 182 5.51 -11.77 0.64
CA ARG A 182 4.56 -12.80 0.21
C ARG A 182 4.85 -13.28 -1.20
N SER A 183 5.27 -12.38 -2.10
CA SER A 183 5.53 -12.67 -3.51
C SER A 183 4.40 -13.42 -4.23
N ASP A 184 3.17 -13.28 -3.74
CA ASP A 184 1.96 -13.90 -4.29
C ASP A 184 1.28 -12.90 -5.24
N PRO A 185 1.20 -13.19 -6.55
CA PRO A 185 0.56 -12.29 -7.50
C PRO A 185 -0.94 -12.13 -7.26
N GLY A 186 -1.60 -13.08 -6.58
CA GLY A 186 -3.03 -13.04 -6.26
C GLY A 186 -3.37 -12.37 -4.93
N LEU A 187 -2.37 -11.91 -4.17
CA LEU A 187 -2.57 -11.25 -2.89
C LEU A 187 -2.78 -9.74 -3.04
N VAL A 188 -3.75 -9.21 -2.30
CA VAL A 188 -3.90 -7.77 -2.05
C VAL A 188 -3.46 -7.47 -0.63
N VAL A 189 -2.75 -6.36 -0.43
CA VAL A 189 -2.39 -5.85 0.91
C VAL A 189 -3.08 -4.51 1.12
N SER A 190 -3.67 -4.29 2.29
CA SER A 190 -4.28 -3.02 2.67
C SER A 190 -3.96 -2.72 4.14
N ALA A 191 -4.57 -1.66 4.69
CA ALA A 191 -4.29 -1.21 6.04
C ALA A 191 -5.55 -0.79 6.79
N ALA A 192 -5.45 -0.82 8.11
CA ALA A 192 -6.48 -0.36 9.01
C ALA A 192 -5.87 0.32 10.24
N ALA A 193 -6.57 1.33 10.76
CA ALA A 193 -6.23 1.96 12.03
C ALA A 193 -7.28 1.60 13.08
N GLU A 194 -6.86 1.47 14.33
CA GLU A 194 -7.80 1.29 15.43
C GLU A 194 -8.59 2.59 15.64
N LEU A 195 -9.92 2.47 15.61
CA LEU A 195 -10.83 3.57 15.87
C LEU A 195 -10.77 3.95 17.34
N GLN A 196 -10.50 5.24 17.61
CA GLN A 196 -10.38 5.78 18.96
C GLN A 196 -11.70 6.38 19.47
N GLN A 197 -12.66 6.67 18.57
CA GLN A 197 -13.91 7.35 18.92
C GLN A 197 -15.13 6.54 18.55
N LYS A 198 -16.08 6.46 19.49
CA LYS A 198 -17.35 5.74 19.33
C LYS A 198 -18.26 6.35 18.25
N ILE A 199 -18.13 7.66 17.97
CA ILE A 199 -18.96 8.33 16.96
C ILE A 199 -18.66 7.81 15.54
N ASP A 200 -17.40 7.50 15.28
CA ASP A 200 -16.94 7.01 13.98
C ASP A 200 -17.35 5.55 13.73
N TYR A 201 -17.57 4.77 14.80
CA TYR A 201 -17.99 3.37 14.70
C TYR A 201 -19.31 3.18 13.94
N HIS A 202 -20.30 4.01 14.27
CA HIS A 202 -21.63 3.96 13.63
C HIS A 202 -21.73 4.80 12.36
N SER A 203 -20.69 5.58 12.01
CA SER A 203 -20.69 6.40 10.81
C SER A 203 -20.60 5.51 9.55
N PRO A 204 -21.52 5.65 8.57
CA PRO A 204 -21.45 4.92 7.31
C PRO A 204 -20.35 5.46 6.37
N HIS A 205 -19.77 6.62 6.70
CA HIS A 205 -18.64 7.21 5.98
C HIS A 205 -17.32 6.54 6.37
N VAL A 206 -17.25 5.98 7.57
CA VAL A 206 -16.10 5.23 8.07
C VAL A 206 -16.31 3.75 7.75
N VAL A 207 -15.48 3.21 6.87
CA VAL A 207 -15.52 1.79 6.53
C VAL A 207 -14.82 1.00 7.62
N LYS A 208 -15.53 0.04 8.22
CA LYS A 208 -14.96 -0.87 9.21
C LYS A 208 -14.44 -2.13 8.51
N VAL A 209 -13.41 -2.73 9.08
CA VAL A 209 -12.87 -4.01 8.65
C VAL A 209 -12.71 -4.95 9.83
N VAL A 210 -13.04 -6.21 9.62
CA VAL A 210 -12.73 -7.32 10.53
C VAL A 210 -11.81 -8.30 9.82
N PHE A 211 -10.83 -8.82 10.53
CA PHE A 211 -9.80 -9.73 10.00
C PHE A 211 -9.47 -10.81 11.02
N ASP A 212 -8.88 -11.91 10.54
CA ASP A 212 -8.52 -13.05 11.37
C ASP A 212 -7.21 -12.84 12.16
N PHE A 213 -6.80 -13.85 12.93
CA PHE A 213 -5.59 -13.80 13.76
C PHE A 213 -4.28 -13.64 12.97
N VAL A 214 -4.29 -13.88 11.65
CA VAL A 214 -3.12 -13.70 10.78
C VAL A 214 -3.24 -12.44 9.92
N GLY A 215 -4.26 -11.62 10.15
CA GLY A 215 -4.48 -10.36 9.47
C GLY A 215 -5.17 -10.49 8.11
N LYS A 216 -5.78 -11.63 7.77
CA LYS A 216 -6.57 -11.75 6.54
C LYS A 216 -7.95 -11.14 6.75
N ALA A 217 -8.35 -10.21 5.88
CA ALA A 217 -9.66 -9.60 5.92
C ALA A 217 -10.75 -10.66 5.78
N LEU A 218 -11.70 -10.63 6.71
CA LEU A 218 -12.91 -11.46 6.69
C LEU A 218 -14.04 -10.69 6.00
N TYR A 219 -14.21 -9.41 6.34
CA TYR A 219 -15.26 -8.57 5.74
C TYR A 219 -14.98 -7.07 5.93
N PHE A 220 -15.53 -6.26 5.02
CA PHE A 220 -15.57 -4.79 5.11
C PHE A 220 -17.02 -4.34 5.11
N SER A 221 -17.37 -3.34 5.94
CA SER A 221 -18.74 -2.83 5.96
C SER A 221 -18.80 -1.36 6.37
N ARG A 222 -19.80 -0.67 5.83
CA ARG A 222 -20.25 0.63 6.36
C ARG A 222 -21.08 0.46 7.63
N SER A 223 -21.65 -0.72 7.85
CA SER A 223 -22.32 -1.08 9.10
C SER A 223 -21.30 -1.25 10.23
N ALA A 224 -21.78 -1.11 11.46
CA ALA A 224 -20.95 -1.24 12.65
C ALA A 224 -20.56 -2.71 12.86
N ILE A 225 -19.27 -3.02 12.68
CA ILE A 225 -18.68 -4.36 12.88
C ILE A 225 -17.36 -4.25 13.65
N PRO A 226 -17.04 -5.21 14.55
CA PRO A 226 -17.89 -6.34 14.96
C PRO A 226 -19.02 -5.90 15.89
N PHE A 227 -20.18 -6.55 15.82
CA PHE A 227 -21.23 -6.33 16.80
C PHE A 227 -20.76 -6.80 18.19
N TYR A 228 -20.78 -5.88 19.17
CA TYR A 228 -20.49 -6.22 20.57
C TYR A 228 -21.78 -6.61 21.27
N GLN A 229 -21.92 -7.89 21.60
CA GLN A 229 -23.05 -8.39 22.40
C GLN A 229 -23.01 -7.83 23.83
N ASP A 230 -21.81 -7.67 24.39
CA ASP A 230 -21.57 -7.12 25.72
C ASP A 230 -21.18 -5.63 25.62
N LEU A 231 -21.97 -4.77 26.27
CA LEU A 231 -21.76 -3.33 26.31
C LEU A 231 -20.50 -2.93 27.10
N GLU A 232 -20.08 -3.72 28.09
CA GLU A 232 -18.82 -3.47 28.81
C GLU A 232 -17.61 -3.73 27.91
N VAL A 233 -17.67 -4.75 27.05
CA VAL A 233 -16.65 -5.03 26.04
C VAL A 233 -16.65 -3.95 24.97
N ALA A 234 -17.82 -3.46 24.56
CA ALA A 234 -17.95 -2.36 23.61
C ALA A 234 -17.25 -1.08 24.11
N CYS A 235 -17.26 -0.81 25.42
CA CYS A 235 -16.56 0.33 26.01
C CYS A 235 -15.02 0.17 25.97
N ARG A 236 -14.50 -1.06 25.96
CA ARG A 236 -13.06 -1.37 25.89
C ARG A 236 -12.53 -1.45 24.45
N GLY A 237 -13.40 -1.70 23.46
CA GLY A 237 -13.03 -1.78 22.04
C GLY A 237 -12.46 -0.50 21.43
N PHE A 238 -12.54 0.63 22.16
CA PHE A 238 -11.99 1.94 21.79
C PHE A 238 -10.85 2.39 22.73
N GLN A 239 -10.36 1.50 23.60
CA GLN A 239 -9.31 1.76 24.60
C GLN A 239 -8.09 0.84 24.44
N GLY A 240 -7.89 0.22 23.27
CA GLY A 240 -6.80 -0.75 23.05
C GLY A 240 -7.11 -2.17 23.53
N GLY A 241 -8.37 -2.59 23.49
CA GLY A 241 -8.85 -3.91 23.94
C GLY A 241 -9.40 -4.77 22.80
N CYS A 242 -9.27 -6.10 22.93
CA CYS A 242 -9.75 -7.06 21.94
C CYS A 242 -11.22 -7.49 22.19
N PRO A 243 -12.09 -7.54 21.16
CA PRO A 243 -11.81 -7.12 19.80
C PRO A 243 -11.85 -5.58 19.68
N GLY A 244 -10.84 -4.99 19.05
CA GLY A 244 -10.83 -3.58 18.72
C GLY A 244 -11.71 -3.29 17.50
N VAL A 245 -12.11 -2.04 17.32
CA VAL A 245 -12.78 -1.60 16.09
C VAL A 245 -11.72 -1.02 15.16
N TYR A 246 -11.71 -1.45 13.90
CA TYR A 246 -10.74 -0.97 12.91
C TYR A 246 -11.42 -0.25 11.76
N GLN A 247 -10.95 0.96 11.48
CA GLN A 247 -11.26 1.69 10.26
C GLN A 247 -10.29 1.27 9.16
N HIS A 248 -10.83 0.88 8.02
CA HIS A 248 -10.07 0.62 6.82
C HIS A 248 -9.55 1.93 6.19
N LEU A 249 -8.31 1.92 5.71
CA LEU A 249 -7.64 3.07 5.08
C LEU A 249 -7.61 2.93 3.57
N GLY A 250 -7.68 4.05 2.85
CA GLY A 250 -7.61 4.10 1.38
C GLY A 250 -6.22 3.81 0.79
N VAL A 251 -5.53 2.77 1.27
CA VAL A 251 -4.25 2.31 0.73
C VAL A 251 -4.33 0.83 0.39
N TYR A 252 -3.84 0.48 -0.79
CA TYR A 252 -3.79 -0.90 -1.26
C TYR A 252 -2.52 -1.18 -2.03
N GLY A 253 -2.03 -2.41 -1.93
CA GLY A 253 -0.92 -2.94 -2.71
C GLY A 253 -1.38 -4.13 -3.55
N TYR A 254 -0.91 -4.17 -4.79
CA TYR A 254 -1.24 -5.20 -5.79
C TYR A 254 0.00 -5.62 -6.57
N SER A 255 -0.03 -6.81 -7.13
CA SER A 255 0.81 -7.13 -8.28
C SER A 255 0.30 -6.44 -9.55
N GLY A 256 1.20 -6.12 -10.48
CA GLY A 256 0.81 -5.63 -11.81
C GLY A 256 -0.02 -6.66 -12.58
N GLU A 257 0.26 -7.95 -12.38
CA GLU A 257 -0.52 -9.04 -12.95
C GLU A 257 -1.97 -9.03 -12.47
N PHE A 258 -2.20 -8.87 -11.16
CA PHE A 258 -3.53 -8.77 -10.59
C PHE A 258 -4.31 -7.60 -11.21
N LEU A 259 -3.70 -6.41 -11.26
CA LEU A 259 -4.34 -5.21 -11.81
C LEU A 259 -4.73 -5.39 -13.29
N ARG A 260 -3.87 -6.01 -14.10
CA ARG A 260 -4.17 -6.27 -15.51
C ARG A 260 -5.31 -7.28 -15.69
N ASN A 261 -5.48 -8.20 -14.75
CA ASN A 261 -6.53 -9.21 -14.78
C ASN A 261 -7.84 -8.80 -14.08
N LEU A 262 -7.94 -7.59 -13.52
CA LEU A 262 -9.12 -7.13 -12.78
C LEU A 262 -10.44 -7.22 -13.57
N GLN A 263 -10.39 -6.99 -14.88
CA GLN A 263 -11.57 -7.05 -15.76
C GLN A 263 -12.18 -8.46 -15.87
N HIS A 264 -11.44 -9.50 -15.49
CA HIS A 264 -11.90 -10.88 -15.51
C HIS A 264 -12.62 -11.30 -14.22
N LEU A 265 -12.61 -10.45 -13.18
CA LEU A 265 -13.38 -10.69 -11.97
C LEU A 265 -14.88 -10.54 -12.24
N ARG A 266 -15.67 -11.43 -11.64
CA ARG A 266 -17.13 -11.34 -11.71
C ARG A 266 -17.58 -10.11 -10.91
N PRO A 267 -18.52 -9.29 -11.40
CA PRO A 267 -19.08 -8.20 -10.61
C PRO A 267 -19.70 -8.72 -9.31
N GLY A 268 -19.22 -8.19 -8.19
CA GLY A 268 -19.64 -8.54 -6.84
C GLY A 268 -20.97 -7.92 -6.46
N VAL A 269 -21.83 -8.72 -5.83
CA VAL A 269 -23.14 -8.29 -5.34
C VAL A 269 -22.98 -7.51 -4.04
N LEU A 270 -22.08 -7.95 -3.15
CA LEU A 270 -21.78 -7.25 -1.90
C LEU A 270 -21.06 -5.93 -2.17
N ALA A 271 -20.14 -5.91 -3.13
CA ALA A 271 -19.47 -4.70 -3.58
C ALA A 271 -20.47 -3.62 -4.03
N GLY A 272 -21.50 -4.01 -4.77
CA GLY A 272 -22.59 -3.12 -5.17
C GLY A 272 -23.46 -2.65 -4.01
N ALA A 273 -23.81 -3.55 -3.09
CA ALA A 273 -24.67 -3.25 -1.94
C ALA A 273 -24.01 -2.27 -0.94
N GLU A 274 -22.74 -2.48 -0.61
CA GLU A 274 -21.98 -1.63 0.32
C GLU A 274 -21.32 -0.43 -0.38
N ASN A 275 -21.29 -0.43 -1.73
CA ASN A 275 -20.51 0.51 -2.54
C ASN A 275 -19.04 0.55 -2.08
N LEU A 276 -18.42 -0.63 -2.04
CA LEU A 276 -17.04 -0.89 -1.62
C LEU A 276 -16.36 -1.84 -2.62
N GLU A 277 -15.38 -1.34 -3.37
CA GLU A 277 -14.73 -2.09 -4.45
C GLU A 277 -13.97 -3.33 -3.98
N GLN A 278 -13.40 -3.29 -2.78
CA GLN A 278 -12.61 -4.39 -2.23
C GLN A 278 -13.44 -5.63 -1.90
N LEU A 279 -14.76 -5.49 -1.70
CA LEU A 279 -15.64 -6.65 -1.54
C LEU A 279 -15.74 -7.46 -2.83
N ASN A 280 -15.57 -6.83 -4.00
CA ASN A 280 -15.56 -7.55 -5.28
C ASN A 280 -14.41 -8.56 -5.31
N TRP A 281 -13.25 -8.20 -4.75
CA TRP A 281 -12.09 -9.08 -4.68
C TRP A 281 -12.35 -10.24 -3.70
N LEU A 282 -12.89 -9.95 -2.51
CA LEU A 282 -13.27 -10.99 -1.55
C LEU A 282 -14.31 -11.96 -2.12
N GLU A 283 -15.33 -11.47 -2.83
CA GLU A 283 -16.36 -12.30 -3.48
C GLU A 283 -15.78 -13.22 -4.56
N ASN A 284 -14.70 -12.80 -5.23
CA ASN A 284 -13.97 -13.61 -6.19
C ASN A 284 -12.86 -14.48 -5.55
N GLY A 285 -12.80 -14.56 -4.20
CA GLY A 285 -11.86 -15.40 -3.47
C GLY A 285 -10.44 -14.84 -3.37
N VAL A 286 -10.23 -13.58 -3.74
CA VAL A 286 -8.93 -12.91 -3.66
C VAL A 286 -8.63 -12.60 -2.19
N PRO A 287 -7.52 -13.10 -1.61
CA PRO A 287 -7.15 -12.79 -0.24
C PRO A 287 -6.71 -11.32 -0.11
N ILE A 288 -7.15 -10.67 0.97
CA ILE A 288 -6.70 -9.33 1.35
C ILE A 288 -6.03 -9.43 2.72
N GLU A 289 -4.76 -9.06 2.84
CA GLU A 289 -4.08 -8.92 4.13
C GLU A 289 -4.15 -7.48 4.64
N ILE A 290 -4.42 -7.31 5.93
CA ILE A 290 -4.56 -6.03 6.62
C ILE A 290 -3.35 -5.80 7.51
N LEU A 291 -2.70 -4.65 7.31
CA LEU A 291 -1.68 -4.11 8.19
C LEU A 291 -2.32 -3.12 9.17
N THR A 292 -2.06 -3.27 10.45
CA THR A 292 -2.52 -2.29 11.45
C THR A 292 -1.57 -1.09 11.54
N CYS A 293 -2.11 0.10 11.79
CA CYS A 293 -1.36 1.31 12.10
C CYS A 293 -1.98 2.09 13.27
N ALA A 294 -1.21 3.03 13.82
CA ALA A 294 -1.57 3.72 15.06
C ALA A 294 -2.67 4.78 14.88
N SER A 295 -2.75 5.40 13.70
CA SER A 295 -3.70 6.48 13.47
C SER A 295 -4.25 6.51 12.06
N ALA A 296 -5.51 6.95 11.95
CA ALA A 296 -6.13 7.39 10.70
C ALA A 296 -6.41 8.89 10.82
N TRP A 297 -6.05 9.66 9.79
CA TRP A 297 -6.46 11.06 9.70
C TRP A 297 -7.88 11.20 9.15
N GLY A 298 -8.41 10.13 8.56
CA GLY A 298 -9.71 10.09 7.89
C GLY A 298 -9.62 10.64 6.47
N GLY A 299 -10.23 9.93 5.52
CA GLY A 299 -10.37 10.42 4.15
C GLY A 299 -11.29 11.65 4.10
N ILE A 300 -11.02 12.57 3.17
CA ILE A 300 -11.89 13.73 2.92
C ILE A 300 -12.82 13.41 1.77
N ASP A 301 -14.13 13.41 2.01
CA ASP A 301 -15.16 13.20 1.00
C ASP A 301 -16.16 14.36 0.90
N THR A 302 -16.22 15.23 1.92
CA THR A 302 -17.06 16.43 1.94
C THR A 302 -16.28 17.69 2.33
N PRO A 303 -16.81 18.89 1.99
CA PRO A 303 -16.22 20.15 2.45
C PRO A 303 -16.12 20.27 3.98
N GLU A 304 -17.10 19.76 4.72
CA GLU A 304 -17.09 19.80 6.19
C GLU A 304 -15.99 18.93 6.79
N GLU A 305 -15.66 17.80 6.15
CA GLU A 305 -14.52 16.96 6.53
C GLU A 305 -13.19 17.66 6.25
N LEU A 306 -13.09 18.37 5.11
CA LEU A 306 -11.92 19.21 4.79
C LEU A 306 -11.70 20.29 5.85
N GLU A 307 -12.74 21.01 6.26
CA GLU A 307 -12.67 22.05 7.30
C GLU A 307 -12.23 21.47 8.66
N ARG A 308 -12.83 20.36 9.07
CA ARG A 308 -12.45 19.65 10.31
C ARG A 308 -10.99 19.20 10.27
N LEU A 309 -10.54 18.69 9.13
CA LEU A 309 -9.15 18.29 8.97
C LEU A 309 -8.23 19.50 8.98
N ALA A 310 -8.56 20.59 8.28
CA ALA A 310 -7.75 21.80 8.25
C ALA A 310 -7.49 22.38 9.65
N ALA A 311 -8.50 22.36 10.52
CA ALA A 311 -8.35 22.77 11.92
C ALA A 311 -7.32 21.90 12.66
N LYS A 312 -7.47 20.56 12.61
CA LYS A 312 -6.52 19.61 13.22
C LYS A 312 -5.12 19.68 12.59
N TRP A 313 -5.05 19.88 11.28
CA TRP A 313 -3.81 19.93 10.50
C TRP A 313 -2.96 21.13 10.90
N SER A 314 -3.60 22.28 11.09
CA SER A 314 -2.95 23.53 11.50
C SER A 314 -2.37 23.44 12.92
N GLU A 315 -3.02 22.68 13.80
CA GLU A 315 -2.55 22.44 15.18
C GLU A 315 -1.32 21.50 15.21
N ASN A 316 -1.33 20.44 14.41
CA ASN A 316 -0.29 19.41 14.43
C ASN A 316 0.92 19.74 13.52
N ASN A 317 0.75 20.55 12.47
CA ASN A 317 1.80 20.87 11.49
C ASN A 317 2.43 22.27 11.65
N ARG A 318 2.43 22.84 12.87
CA ARG A 318 3.23 24.05 13.19
C ARG A 318 4.74 23.92 12.90
N GLY A 319 5.24 22.72 12.56
CA GLY A 319 6.60 22.49 12.08
C GLY A 319 6.78 22.25 10.57
N PHE A 320 5.71 22.08 9.78
CA PHE A 320 5.81 21.74 8.34
C PHE A 320 5.48 22.90 7.39
N VAL A 321 4.74 23.90 7.87
CA VAL A 321 4.20 25.00 7.05
C VAL A 321 5.13 26.23 7.00
N GLY A 322 6.18 26.28 7.82
CA GLY A 322 6.90 27.52 8.13
C GLY A 322 8.04 28.00 7.23
N GLU A 323 8.51 27.27 6.20
CA GLU A 323 9.78 27.67 5.53
C GLU A 323 9.85 27.57 4.00
N ARG A 324 8.78 27.24 3.26
CA ARG A 324 8.93 27.02 1.80
C ARG A 324 7.98 27.75 0.86
N TYR A 325 7.07 28.57 1.36
CA TYR A 325 6.16 29.32 0.50
C TYR A 325 5.85 30.70 1.12
N GLU A 326 6.87 31.55 1.21
CA GLU A 326 6.72 33.02 1.15
C GLU A 326 7.48 33.55 -0.07
#